data_AF-K0VDY8-F1
#
_entry.id   AF-K0VDY8-F1
#
_cell.length_a   1.000
_cell.length_b   1.000
_cell.length_c   1.000
_cell.angle_alpha   90.00
_cell.angle_beta   90.00
_cell.angle_gamma   90.00
#
_symmetry.space_group_name_H-M   'P 1'
#
loop_
_entity.id
_entity.type
_entity.pdbx_description
1 polymer ?
#
loop_
_entity_poly.entity_id
_entity_poly.type
_entity_poly.pdbx_seq_one_letter_code
_entity_poly.pdbx_strand_id
1 'polypeptide(L)' 'MEDTADTVGTDPRVVVIFGGRSEIGVELAVRLAAGAVVVLAARRADQLGEQGAAV' A
#
# COMPACT_ATOMS: atom_id res chain seq x y z
N MET A 1 -9.70 -20.33 -0.06
CA MET A 1 -9.51 -18.92 0.36
C MET A 1 -9.38 -18.19 -0.95
N GLU A 2 -10.37 -17.39 -1.31
CA GLU A 2 -10.28 -16.56 -2.51
C GLU A 2 -9.19 -15.52 -2.27
N ASP A 3 -8.20 -15.45 -3.15
CA ASP A 3 -7.19 -14.41 -3.07
C ASP A 3 -7.83 -13.09 -3.49
N THR A 4 -7.82 -12.11 -2.58
CA THR A 4 -8.32 -10.76 -2.85
C THR A 4 -7.52 -10.07 -3.97
N ALA A 5 -6.27 -10.50 -4.20
CA ALA A 5 -5.47 -10.03 -5.34
C ALA A 5 -6.00 -10.51 -6.69
N ASP A 6 -6.65 -11.68 -6.74
CA ASP A 6 -7.17 -12.33 -7.95
C ASP A 6 -8.59 -11.90 -8.33
N THR A 7 -9.24 -11.05 -7.53
CA THR A 7 -10.56 -10.52 -7.89
C THR A 7 -10.38 -9.51 -9.02
N VAL A 8 -10.57 -9.94 -10.27
CA VAL A 8 -10.74 -9.06 -11.43
C VAL A 8 -12.14 -8.44 -11.38
N GLY A 9 -12.42 -7.75 -10.28
CA GLY A 9 -13.59 -6.90 -10.11
C GLY A 9 -13.21 -5.49 -10.57
N THR A 10 -14.17 -4.77 -11.16
CA THR A 10 -14.02 -3.34 -11.48
C THR A 10 -14.05 -2.45 -10.23
N ASP A 11 -14.17 -3.05 -9.04
CA ASP A 11 -14.21 -2.33 -7.78
C ASP A 11 -12.79 -1.85 -7.39
N PRO A 12 -12.66 -0.63 -6.85
CA PRO A 12 -11.37 -0.12 -6.41
C PRO A 12 -10.80 -1.01 -5.30
N ARG A 13 -9.63 -1.61 -5.56
CA ARG A 13 -8.88 -2.39 -4.57
C ARG A 13 -8.26 -1.46 -3.54
N VAL A 14 -8.32 -1.82 -2.26
CA VAL A 14 -7.66 -1.08 -1.17
C VAL A 14 -6.62 -1.99 -0.54
N VAL A 15 -5.38 -1.52 -0.42
CA VAL A 15 -4.26 -2.26 0.14
C VAL A 15 -3.68 -1.50 1.33
N VAL A 16 -3.63 -2.13 2.50
CA VAL A 16 -3.01 -1.56 3.70
C VAL A 16 -1.63 -2.17 3.88
N ILE A 17 -0.60 -1.32 3.99
CA ILE A 17 0.79 -1.74 4.20
C ILE A 17 1.23 -1.31 5.58
N PHE A 18 1.34 -2.28 6.48
CA PHE A 18 1.96 -2.07 7.79
C PHE A 18 3.48 -2.04 7.67
N GLY A 19 4.11 -1.05 8.31
CA GLY A 19 5.54 -0.79 8.12
C GLY A 19 5.84 0.14 6.94
N GLY A 20 4.87 0.97 6.52
CA GLY A 20 4.96 1.85 5.34
C GLY A 20 6.09 2.89 5.35
N ARG A 21 6.74 3.14 6.50
CA ARG A 21 7.94 4.01 6.60
C ARG A 21 9.24 3.29 6.22
N SER A 22 9.21 1.96 6.09
CA SER A 22 10.38 1.19 5.67
C SER A 22 10.53 1.23 4.15
N GLU A 23 11.76 1.14 3.66
CA GLU A 23 12.05 1.02 2.22
C GLU A 23 11.31 -0.19 1.62
N ILE A 24 11.26 -1.31 2.36
CA ILE A 24 10.50 -2.50 1.95
C ILE A 24 9.01 -2.16 1.80
N GLY A 25 8.42 -1.43 2.76
CA GLY A 25 7.02 -1.04 2.70
C GLY A 25 6.68 -0.20 1.47
N VAL A 26 7.58 0.72 1.07
CA VAL A 26 7.43 1.53 -0.15
C VAL A 26 7.56 0.67 -1.40
N GLU A 27 8.58 -0.19 -1.49
CA GLU A 27 8.76 -1.07 -2.65
C GLU A 27 7.59 -2.05 -2.82
N LEU A 28 6.99 -2.54 -1.74
CA LEU A 28 5.78 -3.35 -1.79
C LEU A 28 4.60 -2.56 -2.36
N ALA A 29 4.42 -1.30 -1.94
CA ALA A 29 3.36 -0.43 -2.44
C ALA A 29 3.48 -0.21 -3.95
N VAL A 30 4.68 0.17 -4.40
CA VAL A 30 4.94 0.47 -5.81
C VAL A 30 4.81 -0.77 -6.70
N ARG A 31 5.34 -1.92 -6.26
CA ARG A 31 5.42 -3.12 -7.11
C ARG A 31 4.17 -3.99 -7.06
N LEU A 32 3.51 -4.10 -5.91
CA LEU A 32 2.45 -5.07 -5.68
C LEU A 32 1.06 -4.45 -5.56
N ALA A 33 0.97 -3.17 -5.19
CA ALA A 33 -0.30 -2.48 -4.99
C ALA A 33 -0.62 -1.47 -6.11
N ALA A 34 0.06 -1.56 -7.26
CA ALA A 34 -0.18 -0.68 -8.40
C ALA A 34 -1.66 -0.72 -8.84
N GLY A 35 -2.25 0.47 -8.99
CA GLY A 35 -3.67 0.64 -9.36
C GLY A 35 -4.66 0.42 -8.21
N ALA A 36 -4.20 0.16 -6.99
CA ALA A 36 -5.03 0.14 -5.78
C ALA A 36 -4.93 1.48 -5.03
N VAL A 37 -5.91 1.75 -4.16
CA VAL A 37 -5.76 2.75 -3.10
C VAL A 37 -4.85 2.19 -2.03
N VAL A 38 -3.68 2.80 -1.84
CA VAL A 38 -2.70 2.35 -0.86
C VAL A 38 -2.82 3.15 0.44
N VAL A 39 -2.90 2.45 1.57
CA VAL A 39 -2.87 3.03 2.91
C VAL A 39 -1.57 2.62 3.60
N LEU A 40 -0.65 3.58 3.78
CA LEU A 40 0.59 3.36 4.53
C LEU A 40 0.33 3.50 6.03
N ALA A 41 0.61 2.44 6.78
CA ALA A 41 0.50 2.41 8.24
C ALA A 41 1.88 2.29 8.88
N ALA A 42 2.21 3.19 9.80
CA ALA A 42 3.46 3.17 10.54
C ALA A 42 3.30 3.77 11.94
N ARG A 43 4.23 3.44 12.85
CA ARG A 43 4.38 4.19 14.10
C ARG A 43 4.85 5.61 13.77
N ARG A 44 4.26 6.63 14.39
CA ARG A 44 4.45 8.06 14.05
C ARG A 44 4.07 8.34 12.59
N ALA A 45 2.79 8.13 12.29
CA ALA A 45 2.24 8.27 10.93
C ALA A 45 2.37 9.71 10.39
N ASP A 46 2.52 10.69 11.27
CA ASP A 46 2.88 12.07 10.94
C ASP A 46 4.20 12.20 10.16
N GLN A 47 5.07 11.18 10.22
CA GLN A 47 6.36 11.13 9.53
C GLN A 47 6.32 10.41 8.17
N LEU A 48 5.12 10.10 7.65
CA LEU A 48 4.96 9.38 6.37
C LEU A 48 4.97 10.29 5.13
N GLY A 49 5.23 11.59 5.28
CA GLY A 49 5.10 12.56 4.19
C GLY A 49 5.93 12.19 2.95
N GLU A 50 7.17 11.73 3.15
CA GLU A 50 8.04 11.31 2.04
C GLU A 50 7.53 10.03 1.37
N GLN A 51 7.14 9.03 2.15
CA GLN A 51 6.68 7.75 1.62
C GLN A 51 5.32 7.87 0.92
N GLY A 52 4.42 8.72 1.44
CA GLY A 52 3.14 9.02 0.81
C GLY A 52 3.27 9.83 -0.49
N ALA A 53 4.36 10.58 -0.67
CA ALA A 53 4.64 11.24 -1.94
C ALA A 53 5.28 10.30 -2.98
N ALA A 54 5.85 9.18 -2.54
CA ALA A 54 6.56 8.22 -3.38
C ALA A 54 5.67 7.06 -3.89
N VAL A 55 4.48 6.88 -3.31
CA VAL A 55 3.51 5.80 -3.60
C VAL A 55 2.29 6.38 -4.30
#